data_AF-Q51946-F1
#
_entry.id   AF-Q51946-F1
#
_cell.length_a   1.000
_cell.length_b   1.000
_cell.length_c   1.000
_cell.angle_alpha   90.00
_cell.angle_beta   90.00
_cell.angle_gamma   90.00
#
_symmetry.space_group_name_H-M   'P 1'
#
loop_
_entity.id
_entity.type
_entity.pdbx_description
1 polymer ?
#
loop_
_entity_poly.entity_id
_entity_poly.type
_entity_poly.pdbx_seq_one_letter_code
_entity_poly.pdbx_strand_id
1 'polypeptide(L)' 'ADIDVSRNWFVSIDIRKLYLKTDASGYLGPQEAKAKVTLDPLITSIAIGRQF' A
#
# COMPACT_ATOMS: atom_id res chain seq x y z
N ALA A 1 4.28 -14.36 -1.48
CA ALA A 1 4.82 -15.72 -1.69
C ALA A 1 5.15 -16.26 -0.32
N ASP A 2 4.55 -17.39 0.05
CA ASP A 2 4.65 -17.94 1.39
C ASP A 2 5.70 -19.05 1.39
N ILE A 3 6.73 -18.90 2.23
CA ILE A 3 7.76 -19.92 2.46
C ILE A 3 7.46 -20.52 3.84
N ASP A 4 7.21 -21.83 3.86
CA ASP A 4 7.09 -22.59 5.11
C ASP A 4 8.51 -22.85 5.65
N VAL A 5 8.84 -22.27 6.81
CA VAL A 5 10.20 -22.30 7.37
C VAL A 5 10.36 -23.44 8.39
N SER A 6 9.28 -23.83 9.07
CA SER A 6 9.23 -24.95 10.02
C SER A 6 7.78 -25.31 10.31
N ARG A 7 7.48 -26.51 10.85
CA ARG A 7 6.10 -26.91 11.18
C ARG A 7 5.40 -25.79 11.96
N ASN A 8 4.52 -25.08 11.25
CA ASN A 8 3.67 -23.99 11.71
C ASN A 8 4.22 -22.56 11.61
N TRP A 9 5.39 -22.30 11.06
CA TRP A 9 5.88 -20.92 10.83
C TRP A 9 5.92 -20.62 9.33
N PHE A 10 5.30 -19.51 8.94
CA PHE A 10 5.31 -19.01 7.57
C PHE A 10 6.02 -17.67 7.49
N VAL A 11 6.70 -17.45 6.37
CA VAL A 11 7.23 -16.14 5.96
C VAL A 11 6.53 -15.76 4.66
N SER A 12 5.83 -14.62 4.64
CA SER A 12 5.31 -14.04 3.40
C SER A 12 6.21 -12.91 2.92
N ILE A 13 6.47 -12.89 1.61
CA ILE A 13 6.97 -11.72 0.89
C ILE A 13 5.88 -11.24 -0.06
N ASP A 14 5.44 -10.01 0.10
CA ASP A 14 4.46 -9.35 -0.76
C ASP A 14 5.10 -8.16 -1.47
N ILE A 15 4.90 -8.07 -2.79
CA ILE A 15 5.22 -6.90 -3.60
C ILE A 15 3.94 -6.48 -4.29
N ARG A 16 3.48 -5.26 -4.01
CA ARG A 16 2.22 -4.71 -4.55
C ARG A 16 2.47 -3.33 -5.11
N LYS A 17 2.00 -3.10 -6.34
CA LYS A 17 1.96 -1.77 -6.93
C LYS A 17 0.56 -1.22 -6.76
N LEU A 18 0.41 -0.14 -6.00
CA LEU A 18 -0.87 0.55 -5.87
C LEU A 18 -0.89 1.72 -6.84
N TYR A 19 -1.93 1.81 -7.66
CA TYR A 19 -2.16 2.95 -8.51
C TYR A 19 -3.41 3.69 -8.06
N LEU A 20 -3.23 4.82 -7.37
CA LEU A 20 -4.33 5.68 -6.97
C LEU A 20 -4.21 7.03 -7.67
N LYS A 21 -5.20 7.35 -8.50
CA LYS A 21 -5.43 8.69 -9.02
C LYS A 21 -6.64 9.25 -8.32
N THR A 22 -6.47 10.39 -7.65
CA THR A 22 -7.58 11.13 -7.05
C THR A 22 -7.46 12.60 -7.38
N ASP A 23 -8.59 13.20 -7.70
CA ASP A 23 -8.71 14.64 -7.81
C ASP A 23 -9.15 15.15 -6.43
N ALA A 24 -8.36 16.03 -5.84
CA ALA A 24 -8.73 16.79 -4.66
C ALA A 24 -9.17 18.19 -5.11
N SER A 25 -10.29 18.67 -4.59
CA SER A 25 -10.71 20.05 -4.78
C SER A 25 -11.06 20.65 -3.42
N GLY A 26 -10.77 21.93 -3.26
CA GLY A 26 -10.99 22.66 -2.03
C GLY A 26 -10.90 24.15 -2.29
N TYR A 27 -10.99 24.95 -1.24
CA TYR A 27 -10.90 26.40 -1.33
C TYR A 27 -9.64 26.89 -0.61
N LEU A 28 -8.85 27.72 -1.29
CA LEU A 28 -7.78 28.51 -0.68
C LEU A 28 -8.31 29.94 -0.49
N GLY A 29 -8.99 30.18 0.62
CA GLY A 29 -9.76 31.43 0.80
C GLY A 29 -10.96 31.48 -0.16
N PRO A 30 -11.21 32.59 -0.88
CA PRO A 30 -12.36 32.69 -1.80
C PRO A 30 -12.16 31.97 -3.14
N GLN A 31 -10.97 31.42 -3.42
CA GLN A 31 -10.63 30.81 -4.70
C GLN A 31 -10.75 29.28 -4.63
N GLU A 32 -11.45 28.69 -5.60
CA GLU A 32 -11.48 27.23 -5.79
C GLU A 32 -10.11 26.75 -6.29
N ALA A 33 -9.52 25.79 -5.59
CA ALA A 33 -8.25 25.16 -5.91
C ALA A 33 -8.45 23.67 -6.19
N LYS A 34 -7.87 23.18 -7.28
CA LYS A 34 -7.89 21.77 -7.67
C LYS A 34 -6.46 21.23 -7.65
N ALA A 35 -6.29 20.07 -7.03
CA ALA A 35 -5.03 19.36 -6.96
C ALA A 35 -5.25 17.93 -7.47
N LYS A 36 -4.41 17.51 -8.42
CA LYS A 36 -4.37 16.13 -8.87
C LYS A 36 -3.35 15.39 -8.04
N VAL A 37 -3.78 14.36 -7.31
CA VAL A 37 -2.89 13.51 -6.52
C VAL A 37 -2.78 12.16 -7.23
N THR A 38 -1.57 11.81 -7.64
CA THR A 38 -1.25 10.49 -8.15
C THR A 38 -0.31 9.82 -7.17
N LEU A 39 -0.77 8.73 -6.55
CA LEU A 39 0.05 7.84 -5.73
C LEU A 39 0.33 6.59 -6.56
N ASP A 40 1.60 6.36 -6.86
CA ASP A 40 2.08 5.13 -7.48
C ASP A 40 3.11 4.41 -6.57
N PRO A 41 2.79 4.06 -5.30
CA PRO A 41 3.75 3.43 -4.43
C PRO A 41 3.94 1.96 -4.81
N LEU A 42 5.22 1.56 -4.85
CA LEU A 42 5.60 0.16 -4.75
C LEU A 42 5.68 -0.20 -3.27
N ILE A 43 4.73 -1.00 -2.80
CA ILE A 43 4.67 -1.50 -1.43
C ILE A 43 5.36 -2.86 -1.40
N THR A 44 6.39 -2.98 -0.58
CA THR A 44 7.03 -4.25 -0.27
C THR A 44 6.83 -4.55 1.21
N SER A 45 6.46 -5.79 1.53
CA SER A 45 6.35 -6.24 2.92
C SER A 45 6.89 -7.64 3.09
N ILE A 46 7.49 -7.86 4.26
CA ILE A 46 7.91 -9.17 4.74
C ILE A 46 7.13 -9.41 6.03
N ALA A 47 6.40 -10.51 6.09
CA ALA A 47 5.65 -10.92 7.27
C ALA A 47 6.16 -12.28 7.76
N ILE A 48 6.18 -12.46 9.07
CA ILE A 48 6.46 -13.74 9.72
C ILE A 48 5.26 -14.06 10.60
N GLY A 49 4.70 -15.25 10.49
CA GLY A 49 3.58 -15.68 11.29
C GLY A 49 3.69 -17.13 11.73
N ARG A 50 2.91 -17.48 12.76
CA ARG A 50 2.82 -18.83 13.32
C ARG A 50 1.37 -19.27 13.36
N GLN A 51 1.06 -20.43 12.78
CA GLN A 51 -0.26 -21.05 12.83
C GLN A 51 -0.35 -21.99 14.05
N PHE A 52 -1.47 -22.00 14.76
CA PHE A 52 -1.70 -22.89 15.91
C PHE A 52 -2.65 -24.02 15.53
#